data_AF-A0A699X3V7-F1
#
_entry.id   AF-A0A699X3V7-F1
#
_cell.length_a   1.000
_cell.length_b   1.000
_cell.length_c   1.000
_cell.angle_alpha   90.00
_cell.angle_beta   90.00
_cell.angle_gamma   90.00
#
_symmetry.space_group_name_H-M   'P 1'
#
loop_
_entity.id
_entity.type
_entity.pdbx_description
1 polymer ?
#
loop_
_entity_poly.entity_id
_entity_poly.type
_entity_poly.pdbx_seq_one_letter_code
_entity_poly.pdbx_strand_id
1 'polypeptide(L)'
;MFRLLGTIQDGNKSTGGMKLKCSTWGLLGFIRFTDAYYMVLITKRAQVAMLGGHYIYQVDGTEMIPLTTGSAARYQKDRNPEEARFLASLANLDLTRSFYFSYSYNITR
;
A
#
# COMPACT_ATOMS: atom_id res chain seq x y z
N MET A 1 10.94 16.19 10.39
CA MET A 1 10.80 14.78 9.96
C MET A 1 11.98 14.29 9.13
N PHE A 2 12.33 14.94 8.00
CA PHE A 2 13.38 14.45 7.07
C PHE A 2 14.79 14.32 7.67
N ARG A 3 15.17 15.21 8.59
CA ARG A 3 16.52 15.22 9.17
C ARG A 3 16.83 13.98 10.02
N LEU A 4 15.84 13.49 10.78
CA LEU A 4 15.99 12.30 11.62
C LEU A 4 16.15 11.02 10.78
N LEU A 5 15.34 10.89 9.73
CA LEU A 5 15.42 9.76 8.79
C LEU A 5 16.78 9.72 8.07
N GLY A 6 17.32 10.89 7.71
CA GLY A 6 18.68 10.99 7.13
C GLY A 6 19.76 10.49 8.08
N THR A 7 19.72 10.89 9.36
CA THR A 7 20.67 10.40 10.37
C THR A 7 20.60 8.89 10.56
N ILE A 8 19.40 8.31 10.57
CA ILE A 8 19.22 6.85 10.67
C ILE A 8 19.73 6.14 9.40
N GLN A 9 19.52 6.73 8.22
CA GLN A 9 20.01 6.17 6.96
C GLN A 9 21.54 6.14 6.91
N ASP A 10 22.19 7.23 7.33
CA ASP A 10 23.66 7.30 7.37
C ASP A 10 24.26 6.39 8.47
N GLY A 11 23.59 6.25 9.62
CA GLY A 11 24.00 5.32 10.67
C GLY A 11 23.93 3.84 10.26
N ASN A 12 23.00 3.48 9.39
CA ASN A 12 22.81 2.10 8.89
C ASN A 12 23.45 1.84 7.53
N LYS A 13 24.30 2.74 7.04
CA LYS A 13 24.87 2.67 5.68
C LYS A 13 25.71 1.41 5.45
N SER A 14 26.38 0.91 6.49
CA SER A 14 27.18 -0.34 6.47
C SER A 14 26.33 -1.60 6.28
N THR A 15 25.05 -1.59 6.65
CA THR A 15 24.11 -2.71 6.49
C THR A 15 23.15 -2.52 5.31
N GLY A 16 23.46 -1.59 4.40
CA GLY A 16 22.64 -1.29 3.22
C GLY A 16 21.66 -0.14 3.38
N GLY A 17 21.62 0.51 4.56
CA GLY A 17 20.84 1.70 4.86
C GLY A 17 19.32 1.49 4.89
N MET A 18 18.58 2.58 5.08
CA MET A 18 17.15 2.61 4.83
C MET A 18 16.88 2.99 3.37
N LYS A 19 15.96 2.26 2.72
CA LYS A 19 15.49 2.56 1.37
C LYS A 19 14.01 2.90 1.42
N LEU A 20 13.65 4.04 0.84
CA LEU A 20 12.26 4.39 0.64
C LEU A 20 11.64 3.38 -0.32
N LYS A 21 10.60 2.66 0.12
CA LYS A 21 9.93 1.66 -0.71
C LYS A 21 8.90 2.28 -1.63
N CYS A 22 8.04 3.15 -1.08
CA CYS A 22 7.04 3.91 -1.84
C CYS A 22 6.59 5.14 -1.02
N SER A 23 5.98 6.11 -1.69
CA SER A 23 5.18 7.18 -1.07
C SER A 23 3.71 6.84 -1.24
N THR A 24 2.90 7.09 -0.22
CA THR A 24 1.48 6.72 -0.20
C THR A 24 0.62 7.84 0.34
N TRP A 25 -0.62 7.92 -0.15
CA TRP A 25 -1.66 8.81 0.34
C TRP A 25 -2.50 8.20 1.47
N GLY A 26 -2.50 6.88 1.61
CA GLY A 26 -3.29 6.20 2.62
C GLY A 26 -3.05 4.70 2.65
N LEU A 27 -3.16 4.12 3.84
CA LEU A 27 -3.16 2.69 4.05
C LEU A 27 -4.60 2.18 4.03
N LEU A 28 -4.96 1.36 3.04
CA LEU A 28 -6.27 0.72 2.99
C LEU A 28 -6.37 -0.41 4.01
N GLY A 29 -5.28 -1.16 4.19
CA GLY A 29 -5.20 -2.21 5.20
C GLY A 29 -4.22 -3.31 4.85
N PHE A 30 -4.42 -4.45 5.50
CA PHE A 30 -3.63 -5.67 5.29
C PHE A 30 -4.56 -6.82 4.93
N ILE A 31 -4.15 -7.64 3.98
CA ILE A 31 -4.88 -8.82 3.53
C ILE A 31 -3.94 -10.02 3.65
N ARG A 32 -4.43 -11.10 4.25
CA ARG A 32 -3.77 -12.40 4.22
C ARG A 32 -4.61 -13.33 3.36
N PHE A 33 -3.95 -13.99 2.42
CA PHE A 33 -4.54 -15.07 1.64
C PHE A 33 -4.22 -16.40 2.32
N THR A 34 -3.26 -17.18 1.81
CA THR A 34 -2.83 -18.42 2.48
C THR A 34 -1.72 -18.14 3.49
N ASP A 35 -0.56 -17.72 2.99
CA ASP A 35 0.69 -17.78 3.75
C ASP A 35 1.33 -16.42 4.01
N ALA A 36 1.08 -15.44 3.14
CA ALA A 36 1.68 -14.11 3.24
C ALA A 36 0.65 -13.03 3.58
N TYR A 37 1.11 -12.03 4.37
CA TYR A 37 0.40 -10.77 4.53
C TYR A 37 0.79 -9.81 3.42
N TYR A 38 -0.19 -9.08 2.91
CA TYR A 38 -0.01 -8.05 1.90
C TYR A 38 -0.55 -6.74 2.43
N MET A 39 0.26 -5.69 2.34
CA MET A 39 -0.15 -4.33 2.67
C MET A 39 -0.71 -3.66 1.41
N VAL A 40 -1.89 -3.08 1.50
CA VAL A 40 -2.56 -2.39 0.39
C VAL A 40 -2.52 -0.89 0.62
N LEU A 41 -1.87 -0.16 -0.29
CA LEU A 41 -1.60 1.27 -0.18
C LEU A 41 -2.25 2.03 -1.33
N ILE A 42 -2.70 3.26 -1.06
CA ILE A 42 -3.15 4.21 -2.09
C ILE A 42 -1.91 4.97 -2.56
N THR A 43 -1.54 4.83 -3.83
CA THR A 43 -0.37 5.50 -4.43
C THR A 43 -0.77 6.73 -5.23
N LYS A 44 -2.00 6.77 -5.75
CA LYS A 44 -2.56 7.92 -6.47
C LYS A 44 -3.99 8.19 -6.02
N ARG A 45 -4.35 9.47 -6.03
CA ARG A 45 -5.70 9.95 -5.74
C ARG A 45 -6.03 11.16 -6.61
N ALA A 46 -7.28 11.30 -7.01
CA ALA A 46 -7.82 12.52 -7.62
C ALA A 46 -8.80 13.20 -6.66
N GLN A 47 -8.80 14.52 -6.60
CA GLN A 47 -9.87 15.27 -5.94
C GLN A 47 -11.08 15.31 -6.87
N VAL A 48 -12.22 14.79 -6.42
CA VAL A 48 -13.43 14.67 -7.26
C VAL A 48 -14.58 15.55 -6.80
N ALA A 49 -14.61 15.92 -5.51
CA ALA A 49 -15.65 16.79 -4.98
C ALA A 49 -15.18 17.57 -3.74
N MET A 50 -15.98 18.55 -3.34
CA MET A 50 -15.85 19.29 -2.08
C MET A 50 -17.23 19.40 -1.43
N LEU A 51 -17.35 19.00 -0.17
CA LEU A 51 -18.59 19.02 0.59
C LEU A 51 -18.34 19.74 1.91
N GLY A 52 -18.98 20.89 2.13
CA GLY A 52 -18.84 21.65 3.38
C GLY A 52 -17.39 22.06 3.71
N GLY A 53 -16.54 22.28 2.70
CA GLY A 53 -15.11 22.56 2.88
C GLY A 53 -14.22 21.33 3.03
N HIS A 54 -14.80 20.12 3.02
CA HIS A 54 -14.08 18.86 3.04
C HIS A 54 -13.88 18.32 1.64
N TYR A 55 -12.63 18.02 1.28
CA TYR A 55 -12.32 17.42 -0.01
C TYR A 55 -12.62 15.93 0.00
N ILE A 56 -13.26 15.46 -1.06
CA ILE A 56 -13.48 14.05 -1.35
C ILE A 56 -12.51 13.63 -2.45
N TYR A 57 -11.78 12.56 -2.18
CA TYR A 57 -10.79 12.00 -3.08
C TYR A 57 -11.26 10.65 -3.60
N GLN A 58 -11.05 10.41 -4.88
CA GLN A 58 -11.13 9.10 -5.49
C GLN A 58 -9.75 8.44 -5.45
N VAL A 59 -9.72 7.14 -5.21
CA VAL A 59 -8.51 6.32 -5.37
C VAL A 59 -8.24 6.13 -6.86
N ASP A 60 -7.08 6.56 -7.35
CA ASP A 60 -6.68 6.43 -8.76
C ASP A 60 -5.61 5.36 -8.97
N GLY A 61 -5.02 4.88 -7.88
CA GLY A 61 -3.96 3.89 -7.94
C GLY A 61 -3.71 3.29 -6.58
N THR A 62 -3.57 1.97 -6.58
CA THR A 62 -3.21 1.19 -5.40
C THR A 62 -1.98 0.35 -5.69
N GLU A 63 -1.18 0.10 -4.68
CA GLU A 63 -0.06 -0.84 -4.74
C GLU A 63 -0.18 -1.84 -3.59
N MET A 64 0.16 -3.10 -3.89
CA MET A 64 0.17 -4.18 -2.93
C MET A 64 1.59 -4.62 -2.65
N ILE A 65 2.02 -4.51 -1.39
CA ILE A 65 3.37 -4.83 -0.96
C ILE A 65 3.33 -6.08 -0.07
N PRO A 66 3.97 -7.20 -0.47
CA PRO A 66 4.07 -8.38 0.37
C PRO A 66 4.93 -8.10 1.60
N LEU A 67 4.46 -8.51 2.78
CA LEU A 67 5.13 -8.41 4.07
C LEU A 67 5.78 -9.76 4.45
N THR A 68 6.59 -10.31 3.55
CA THR A 68 7.27 -11.58 3.80
C THR A 68 8.47 -11.37 4.73
N THR A 69 8.57 -12.12 5.81
CA THR A 69 9.66 -12.05 6.81
C THR A 69 10.92 -12.84 6.43
N GLY A 70 11.18 -13.05 5.13
CA GLY A 70 12.34 -13.81 4.65
C GLY A 70 12.88 -13.27 3.33
N SER A 71 14.06 -13.76 2.91
CA SER A 71 14.63 -13.43 1.61
C SER A 71 13.60 -13.68 0.52
N ALA A 72 13.22 -12.62 -0.22
CA ALA A 72 12.15 -12.64 -1.23
C ALA A 72 12.28 -13.81 -2.23
N ALA A 73 13.49 -14.31 -2.44
CA ALA A 73 13.81 -15.46 -3.28
C ALA A 73 13.26 -16.82 -2.76
N ARG A 74 13.11 -17.02 -1.45
CA ARG A 74 12.54 -18.27 -0.89
C ARG A 74 11.02 -18.28 -1.00
N TYR A 75 10.37 -17.17 -0.68
CA TYR A 75 8.91 -17.04 -0.82
C TYR A 75 8.43 -16.98 -2.28
N GLN A 76 9.25 -16.48 -3.21
CA GLN A 76 8.93 -16.53 -4.64
C GLN A 76 8.96 -17.94 -5.23
N LYS A 77 9.79 -18.85 -4.68
CA LYS A 77 9.97 -20.21 -5.21
C LYS A 77 8.81 -21.15 -4.84
N ASP A 78 8.22 -20.96 -3.67
CA ASP A 78 7.09 -21.74 -3.16
C ASP A 78 5.77 -20.97 -3.25
N ARG A 79 5.58 -20.15 -4.29
CA ARG A 79 4.32 -19.45 -4.47
C ARG A 79 3.25 -20.47 -4.84
N ASN A 80 2.53 -20.93 -3.81
CA ASN A 80 1.38 -21.82 -3.94
C ASN A 80 0.54 -21.34 -5.15
N PRO A 81 0.22 -22.20 -6.13
CA PRO A 81 -0.58 -21.79 -7.28
C PRO A 81 -1.92 -21.17 -6.87
N GLU A 82 -2.46 -21.52 -5.69
CA GLU A 82 -3.66 -20.90 -5.14
C GLU A 82 -3.43 -19.44 -4.72
N GLU A 83 -2.29 -19.11 -4.12
CA GLU A 83 -1.93 -17.73 -3.74
C GLU A 83 -1.90 -16.81 -4.97
N ALA A 84 -1.29 -17.29 -6.07
CA ALA A 84 -1.26 -16.56 -7.32
C ALA A 84 -2.68 -16.32 -7.89
N ARG A 85 -3.60 -17.28 -7.73
CA ARG A 85 -5.00 -17.14 -8.15
C ARG A 85 -5.76 -16.12 -7.31
N PHE A 86 -5.55 -16.09 -5.99
CA PHE A 86 -6.18 -15.07 -5.14
C PHE A 86 -5.67 -13.66 -5.46
N LEU A 87 -4.36 -13.51 -5.67
CA LEU A 87 -3.79 -12.23 -6.08
C LEU A 87 -4.30 -11.76 -7.44
N ALA A 88 -4.42 -12.66 -8.41
CA ALA A 88 -5.00 -12.34 -9.71
C ALA A 88 -6.48 -11.93 -9.57
N SER A 89 -7.23 -12.61 -8.71
CA SER A 89 -8.63 -12.28 -8.44
C SER A 89 -8.78 -10.88 -7.82
N LEU A 90 -7.92 -10.52 -6.87
CA LEU A 90 -7.92 -9.20 -6.28
C LEU A 90 -7.36 -8.12 -7.22
N ALA A 91 -6.41 -8.45 -8.10
CA ALA A 91 -5.92 -7.52 -9.12
C ALA A 91 -6.99 -7.23 -10.19
N ASN A 92 -7.90 -8.18 -10.45
CA ASN A 92 -9.05 -7.97 -11.32
C ASN A 92 -10.14 -7.10 -10.67
N LEU A 93 -10.14 -6.98 -9.34
CA LEU A 93 -10.97 -6.01 -8.63
C LEU A 93 -10.38 -4.63 -8.83
N ASP A 94 -11.08 -3.80 -9.59
CA ASP A 94 -10.65 -2.44 -9.86
C ASP A 94 -10.89 -1.54 -8.64
N LEU A 95 -9.88 -1.48 -7.76
CA LEU A 95 -9.88 -0.60 -6.59
C LEU A 95 -9.78 0.89 -6.95
N THR A 96 -9.53 1.21 -8.23
CA THR A 96 -9.50 2.61 -8.70
C THR A 96 -10.89 3.12 -9.09
N ARG A 97 -11.86 2.22 -9.15
CA ARG A 97 -13.23 2.53 -9.55
C ARG A 97 -14.15 2.48 -8.35
N SER A 98 -14.80 3.61 -8.08
CA SER A 98 -15.81 3.76 -7.02
C SER A 98 -15.31 3.75 -5.56
N PHE A 99 -13.99 3.80 -5.34
CA PHE A 99 -13.44 3.98 -3.99
C PHE A 99 -13.17 5.45 -3.72
N TYR A 100 -13.85 5.98 -2.71
CA TYR A 100 -13.73 7.36 -2.29
C TYR A 100 -13.32 7.42 -0.82
N PHE A 101 -12.68 8.51 -0.44
CA PHE A 101 -12.40 8.82 0.96
C PHE A 101 -12.23 10.32 1.17
N SER A 102 -12.34 10.76 2.42
CA SER A 102 -11.92 12.09 2.84
C SER A 102 -11.13 11.95 4.13
N TYR A 103 -10.08 12.76 4.31
CA TYR A 103 -9.29 12.75 5.54
C TYR A 103 -10.01 13.43 6.70
N SER A 104 -10.92 14.35 6.39
CA SER A 104 -11.54 15.23 7.39
C SER A 104 -13.05 15.04 7.51
N TYR A 105 -13.65 14.21 6.64
CA TYR A 105 -15.08 13.93 6.67
C TYR A 105 -15.35 12.44 6.50
N ASN A 106 -16.26 11.90 7.31
CA ASN A 106 -16.65 10.50 7.18
C ASN A 106 -17.74 10.36 6.11
N ILE A 107 -17.35 9.96 4.89
CA ILE A 107 -18.27 9.76 3.76
C ILE A 107 -19.06 8.43 3.80
N THR A 108 -18.82 7.58 4.79
CA THR A 108 -19.52 6.28 4.92
C THR A 108 -20.81 6.37 5.75
N ARG A 109 -21.13 7.57 6.25
CA ARG A 109 -22.32 7.86 7.05
C ARG A 109 -23.30 8.74 6.30
#